data_AF-A0A2V8UW56-F1
#
_entry.id   AF-A0A2V8UW56-F1
#
_cell.length_a   1.000
_cell.length_b   1.000
_cell.length_c   1.000
_cell.angle_alpha   90.00
_cell.angle_beta   90.00
_cell.angle_gamma   90.00
#
_symmetry.space_group_name_H-M   'P 1'
#
loop_
_entity.id
_entity.type
_entity.pdbx_description
1 polymer ?
#
loop_
_entity_poly.entity_id
_entity_poly.type
_entity_poly.pdbx_seq_one_letter_code
_entity_poly.pdbx_strand_id
1 'polypeptide(L)'
;MHSVLKNPIYAGAYAYGRSQTVPRLEAGHRRVSRQLRRRREEWSVLILNHHEGYIDWDVYENNQTVIMDNYSVVRGAIKKGDALLAGLLRCGHCGAKLLVQYPRPQVIRYQCSGYILNRDQVCCVMFGGLRADRLVSEQLLQCLAPLGVGAAMEAIEALQGASDDRVQQKRLALERARYEVALARRQYDAVDPANRLVAAELERRWNLALT
;
A
#
# COMPACT_ATOMS: atom_id res chain seq x y z
N MET A 1 14.44 0.18 -22.42
CA MET A 1 13.89 -0.40 -21.16
C MET A 1 12.43 -0.85 -21.28
N HIS A 2 11.50 -0.01 -21.76
CA HIS A 2 10.07 -0.41 -21.89
C HIS A 2 9.80 -1.63 -22.79
N SER A 3 10.65 -1.89 -23.79
CA SER A 3 10.59 -3.08 -24.64
C SER A 3 10.88 -4.39 -23.88
N VAL A 4 11.77 -4.34 -22.88
CA VAL A 4 12.18 -5.47 -22.04
C VAL A 4 11.00 -5.93 -21.19
N LEU A 5 10.36 -5.00 -20.48
CA LEU A 5 9.20 -5.29 -19.63
C LEU A 5 8.00 -5.85 -20.40
N LYS A 6 7.90 -5.59 -21.70
CA LYS A 6 6.82 -6.09 -22.57
C LYS A 6 7.18 -7.41 -23.27
N ASN A 7 8.36 -7.97 -23.04
CA ASN A 7 8.85 -9.15 -23.72
C ASN A 7 8.67 -10.42 -22.86
N PRO A 8 7.80 -11.36 -23.27
CA PRO A 8 7.51 -12.58 -22.50
C PRO A 8 8.71 -13.54 -22.37
N ILE A 9 9.77 -13.34 -23.18
CA ILE A 9 11.03 -14.09 -23.06
C ILE A 9 11.62 -13.97 -21.65
N TYR A 10 11.52 -12.79 -21.02
CA TYR A 10 12.01 -12.62 -19.64
C TYR A 10 11.21 -13.43 -18.62
N ALA A 11 10.04 -13.94 -19.01
CA ALA A 11 9.18 -14.79 -18.22
C ALA A 11 9.28 -16.29 -18.61
N GLY A 12 10.35 -16.67 -19.33
CA GLY A 12 10.56 -18.04 -19.79
C GLY A 12 9.63 -18.48 -20.92
N ALA A 13 8.83 -17.56 -21.48
CA ALA A 13 7.82 -17.88 -22.48
C ALA A 13 8.28 -17.54 -23.91
N TYR A 14 8.04 -18.48 -24.82
CA TYR A 14 8.19 -18.25 -26.24
C TYR A 14 6.85 -17.75 -26.82
N ALA A 15 6.89 -16.64 -27.56
CA ALA A 15 5.68 -16.06 -28.15
C ALA A 15 5.92 -15.57 -29.59
N TYR A 16 5.03 -15.97 -30.50
CA TYR A 16 5.05 -15.59 -31.91
C TYR A 16 3.71 -14.98 -32.34
N GLY A 17 3.74 -14.12 -33.36
CA GLY A 17 2.53 -13.43 -33.85
C GLY A 17 2.06 -12.26 -32.97
N ARG A 18 2.95 -11.67 -32.18
CA ARG A 18 2.66 -10.55 -31.23
C ARG A 18 2.27 -9.24 -31.91
N SER A 19 2.55 -9.11 -33.20
CA SER A 19 2.27 -7.93 -34.01
C SER A 19 1.81 -8.36 -35.39
N GLN A 20 0.87 -7.61 -35.97
CA GLN A 20 0.41 -7.78 -37.34
C GLN A 20 0.67 -6.51 -38.14
N THR A 21 1.15 -6.67 -39.36
CA THR A 21 1.31 -5.56 -40.29
C THR A 21 0.01 -5.37 -41.07
N VAL A 22 -0.69 -4.27 -40.85
CA VAL A 22 -1.90 -3.91 -41.59
C VAL A 22 -1.51 -2.94 -42.71
N PRO A 23 -1.73 -3.30 -43.99
CA PRO A 23 -1.47 -2.39 -45.10
C PRO A 23 -2.54 -1.29 -45.13
N ARG A 24 -2.10 -0.03 -45.10
CA ARG A 24 -2.96 1.14 -45.31
C ARG A 24 -2.77 1.63 -46.74
N LEU A 25 -3.88 1.76 -47.46
CA LEU A 25 -3.95 2.36 -48.78
C LEU A 25 -4.10 3.88 -48.61
N GLU A 26 -3.19 4.65 -49.18
CA GLU A 26 -3.31 6.11 -49.28
C GLU A 26 -3.21 6.49 -50.76
N ALA A 27 -4.18 7.28 -51.24
CA ALA A 27 -4.28 7.72 -52.64
C ALA A 27 -4.13 6.58 -53.67
N GLY A 28 -4.77 5.43 -53.44
CA GLY A 28 -4.74 4.29 -54.38
C GLY A 28 -3.45 3.48 -54.40
N HIS A 29 -2.43 3.85 -53.61
CA HIS A 29 -1.17 3.14 -53.53
C HIS A 29 -0.95 2.54 -52.13
N ARG A 30 -0.45 1.30 -52.08
CA ARG A 30 -0.08 0.62 -50.84
C ARG A 30 1.23 1.20 -50.32
N ARG A 31 1.17 2.21 -49.46
CA ARG A 31 2.38 2.95 -49.03
C ARG A 31 2.71 2.84 -47.55
N VAL A 32 1.74 2.58 -46.66
CA VAL A 32 2.00 2.60 -45.21
C VAL A 32 1.62 1.27 -44.57
N SER A 33 2.62 0.57 -44.03
CA SER A 33 2.41 -0.67 -43.28
C SER A 33 2.41 -0.35 -41.79
N ARG A 34 1.25 -0.32 -41.14
CA ARG A 34 1.18 -0.07 -39.69
C ARG A 34 1.34 -1.39 -38.96
N GLN A 35 2.36 -1.50 -38.13
CA GLN A 35 2.50 -2.64 -37.22
C GLN A 35 1.55 -2.42 -36.03
N LEU A 36 0.48 -3.20 -35.98
CA LEU A 36 -0.47 -3.20 -34.87
C LEU A 36 -0.05 -4.28 -33.87
N ARG A 37 0.03 -3.92 -32.59
CA ARG A 37 0.27 -4.89 -31.53
C ARG A 37 -1.03 -5.65 -31.26
N ARG A 38 -0.97 -6.98 -31.26
CA ARG A 38 -2.12 -7.83 -30.99
C ARG A 38 -2.35 -8.00 -29.49
N ARG A 39 -3.61 -8.24 -29.12
CA ARG A 39 -3.93 -8.68 -27.76
C ARG A 39 -3.28 -10.04 -27.52
N ARG A 40 -3.02 -10.37 -26.26
CA ARG A 40 -2.31 -11.61 -25.92
C ARG A 40 -3.07 -12.84 -26.39
N GLU A 41 -4.39 -12.79 -26.33
CA GLU A 41 -5.32 -13.85 -26.74
C GLU A 41 -5.28 -14.09 -28.26
N GLU A 42 -4.74 -13.14 -29.03
CA GLU A 42 -4.64 -13.18 -30.50
C GLU A 42 -3.22 -13.56 -30.97
N TRP A 43 -2.32 -13.89 -30.05
CA TRP A 43 -0.97 -14.35 -30.40
C TRP A 43 -1.06 -15.74 -31.03
N SER A 44 -0.35 -15.93 -32.14
CA SER A 44 -0.41 -17.18 -32.90
C SER A 44 0.20 -18.36 -32.15
N VAL A 45 1.22 -18.11 -31.32
CA VAL A 45 1.85 -19.12 -30.47
C VAL A 45 2.22 -18.47 -29.13
N LEU A 46 1.90 -19.16 -28.04
CA LEU A 46 2.39 -18.87 -26.70
C LEU A 46 2.72 -20.19 -26.00
N ILE A 47 4.00 -20.42 -25.74
CA ILE A 47 4.49 -21.60 -25.02
C ILE A 47 5.10 -21.09 -23.71
N LEU A 48 4.44 -21.44 -22.60
CA LEU A 48 4.92 -21.13 -21.26
C LEU A 48 6.05 -22.10 -20.88
N ASN A 49 6.97 -21.65 -20.01
CA ASN A 49 8.07 -22.47 -19.50
C ASN A 49 8.94 -23.11 -20.60
N HIS A 50 9.14 -22.40 -21.72
CA HIS A 50 10.03 -22.84 -22.81
C HIS A 50 11.50 -22.84 -22.37
N HIS A 51 11.88 -21.92 -21.48
CA HIS A 51 13.23 -21.80 -20.92
C HIS A 51 13.14 -21.15 -19.54
N GLU A 52 14.26 -21.16 -18.82
CA GLU A 52 14.37 -20.45 -17.54
C GLU A 52 14.18 -18.94 -17.75
N GLY A 53 13.14 -18.39 -17.11
CA GLY A 53 12.84 -16.97 -17.12
C GLY A 53 13.62 -16.23 -16.03
N TYR A 54 13.83 -14.93 -16.24
CA TYR A 54 14.32 -14.02 -15.19
C TYR A 54 13.25 -13.69 -14.14
N ILE A 55 11.98 -13.80 -14.54
CA ILE A 55 10.80 -13.63 -13.68
C ILE A 55 9.82 -14.76 -13.97
N ASP A 56 8.93 -15.04 -13.03
CA ASP A 56 7.84 -15.99 -13.25
C ASP A 56 6.77 -15.42 -14.20
N TRP A 57 6.00 -16.32 -14.81
CA TRP A 57 4.93 -15.95 -15.72
C TRP A 57 3.85 -15.09 -15.04
N ASP A 58 3.45 -15.43 -13.83
CA ASP A 58 2.45 -14.68 -13.06
C ASP A 58 2.93 -13.25 -12.76
N VAL A 59 4.22 -13.11 -12.46
CA VAL A 59 4.86 -11.80 -12.24
C VAL A 59 4.85 -10.97 -13.52
N TYR A 60 5.11 -11.60 -14.68
CA TYR A 60 5.01 -10.94 -15.97
C TYR A 60 3.59 -10.46 -16.29
N GLU A 61 2.58 -11.29 -16.05
CA GLU A 61 1.17 -10.92 -16.28
C GLU A 61 0.72 -9.78 -15.37
N ASN A 62 1.08 -9.83 -14.09
CA ASN A 62 0.84 -8.73 -13.16
C ASN A 62 1.51 -7.44 -13.64
N ASN A 63 2.77 -7.52 -14.09
CA ASN A 63 3.48 -6.37 -14.65
C ASN A 63 2.80 -5.80 -15.91
N GLN A 64 2.28 -6.65 -16.81
CA GLN A 64 1.53 -6.15 -17.98
C GLN A 64 0.26 -5.42 -17.56
N THR A 65 -0.44 -5.93 -16.54
CA THR A 65 -1.64 -5.29 -15.96
C THR A 65 -1.29 -3.93 -15.38
N VAL A 66 -0.26 -3.84 -14.54
CA VAL A 66 0.22 -2.56 -13.99
C VAL A 66 0.62 -1.58 -15.09
N ILE A 67 1.32 -2.04 -16.14
CA ILE A 67 1.69 -1.18 -17.27
C ILE A 67 0.44 -0.65 -17.97
N MET A 68 -0.55 -1.49 -18.21
CA MET A 68 -1.82 -1.09 -18.83
C MET A 68 -2.60 -0.11 -17.94
N ASP A 69 -2.68 -0.36 -16.64
CA ASP A 69 -3.32 0.53 -15.66
C ASP A 69 -2.63 1.89 -15.59
N ASN A 70 -1.30 1.93 -15.72
CA ASN A 70 -0.56 3.19 -15.79
C ASN A 70 -0.93 4.03 -17.04
N TYR A 71 -1.39 3.38 -18.11
CA TYR A 71 -1.95 4.05 -19.30
C TYR A 71 -3.42 4.42 -19.14
N SER A 72 -4.13 3.87 -18.15
CA SER A 72 -5.57 4.08 -17.95
C SER A 72 -5.93 5.55 -17.63
N VAL A 73 -7.24 5.82 -17.69
CA VAL A 73 -7.83 7.12 -17.36
C VAL A 73 -7.81 7.40 -15.87
N VAL A 74 -7.95 6.35 -15.06
CA VAL A 74 -8.19 6.45 -13.61
C VAL A 74 -6.89 6.40 -12.81
N ARG A 75 -5.89 5.63 -13.27
CA ARG A 75 -4.61 5.45 -12.58
C ARG A 75 -3.44 5.89 -13.45
N GLY A 76 -2.45 6.51 -12.83
CA GLY A 76 -1.16 6.83 -13.41
C GLY A 76 -0.05 6.14 -12.64
N ALA A 77 1.12 5.99 -13.26
CA ALA A 77 2.29 5.46 -12.55
C ALA A 77 2.66 6.36 -11.37
N ILE A 78 2.89 5.76 -10.20
CA ILE A 78 3.43 6.46 -9.03
C ILE A 78 4.83 6.96 -9.40
N LYS A 79 5.07 8.25 -9.23
CA LYS A 79 6.37 8.87 -9.52
C LYS A 79 7.03 9.31 -8.23
N LYS A 80 8.36 9.21 -8.18
CA LYS A 80 9.16 9.80 -7.11
C LYS A 80 9.23 11.32 -7.31
N GLY A 81 9.03 12.08 -6.24
CA GLY A 81 9.16 13.54 -6.21
C GLY A 81 8.06 14.21 -5.40
N ASP A 82 8.20 15.52 -5.17
CA ASP A 82 7.35 16.29 -4.24
C ASP A 82 5.94 16.61 -4.80
N ALA A 83 5.63 16.18 -6.03
CA ALA A 83 4.39 16.52 -6.71
C ALA A 83 3.31 15.49 -6.40
N LEU A 84 2.33 15.87 -5.56
CA LEU A 84 1.31 14.95 -5.04
C LEU A 84 0.35 14.44 -6.12
N LEU A 85 0.10 15.26 -7.14
CA LEU A 85 -0.89 14.99 -8.20
C LEU A 85 -0.24 14.44 -9.48
N ALA A 86 1.01 13.98 -9.39
CA ALA A 86 1.75 13.42 -10.51
C ALA A 86 1.01 12.21 -11.13
N GLY A 87 0.62 12.35 -12.41
CA GLY A 87 -0.07 11.29 -13.14
C GLY A 87 -1.57 11.17 -12.87
N LEU A 88 -2.13 12.01 -11.98
CA LEU A 88 -3.57 12.07 -11.68
C LEU A 88 -4.31 13.14 -12.51
N LEU A 89 -3.64 14.26 -12.81
CA LEU A 89 -4.26 15.38 -13.50
C LEU A 89 -4.39 15.17 -15.01
N ARG A 90 -5.51 15.63 -15.57
CA ARG A 90 -5.77 15.70 -17.01
C ARG A 90 -6.22 17.10 -17.42
N CYS A 91 -5.92 17.46 -18.66
CA CYS A 91 -6.25 18.76 -19.20
C CYS A 91 -7.74 18.79 -19.56
N GLY A 92 -8.49 19.76 -19.03
CA GLY A 92 -9.90 19.95 -19.38
C GLY A 92 -10.13 20.35 -20.84
N HIS A 93 -9.12 20.87 -21.54
CA HIS A 93 -9.25 21.28 -22.94
C HIS A 93 -9.04 20.14 -23.94
N CYS A 94 -8.00 19.32 -23.76
CA CYS A 94 -7.62 18.29 -24.74
C CYS A 94 -7.62 16.86 -24.17
N GLY A 95 -7.94 16.67 -22.89
CA GLY A 95 -7.99 15.36 -22.23
C GLY A 95 -6.63 14.70 -21.98
N ALA A 96 -5.53 15.28 -22.48
CA ALA A 96 -4.18 14.75 -22.28
C ALA A 96 -3.77 14.79 -20.79
N LYS A 97 -2.91 13.84 -20.36
CA LYS A 97 -2.36 13.83 -18.99
C LYS A 97 -1.49 15.07 -18.76
N LEU A 98 -1.51 15.63 -17.56
CA LEU A 98 -0.53 16.63 -17.17
C LEU A 98 0.74 15.92 -16.70
N LEU A 99 1.87 16.37 -17.22
CA LEU A 99 3.19 15.97 -16.79
C LEU A 99 3.69 16.92 -15.72
N VAL A 100 4.47 16.37 -14.80
CA VAL A 100 5.20 17.15 -13.81
C VAL A 100 6.54 17.57 -14.40
N GLN A 101 6.88 18.84 -14.23
CA GLN A 101 8.19 19.38 -14.47
C GLN A 101 8.74 19.94 -13.16
N TYR A 102 10.06 19.83 -13.02
CA TYR A 102 10.83 20.42 -11.93
C TYR A 102 11.83 21.42 -12.51
N PRO A 103 11.41 22.65 -12.85
CA PRO A 103 12.32 23.65 -13.45
C PRO A 103 13.50 23.99 -12.54
N ARG A 104 13.32 23.86 -11.23
CA ARG A 104 14.33 24.00 -10.17
C ARG A 104 14.03 22.99 -9.06
N PRO A 105 15.00 22.67 -8.19
CA PRO A 105 14.72 21.92 -6.97
C PRO A 105 13.53 22.54 -6.22
N GLN A 106 12.62 21.71 -5.70
CA GLN A 106 11.43 22.12 -4.93
C GLN A 106 10.38 22.95 -5.70
N VAL A 107 10.59 23.26 -6.98
CA VAL A 107 9.60 23.96 -7.81
C VAL A 107 8.84 22.95 -8.65
N ILE A 108 7.58 22.72 -8.31
CA ILE A 108 6.68 21.81 -9.04
C ILE A 108 5.90 22.60 -10.08
N ARG A 109 5.81 22.10 -11.31
CA ARG A 109 4.94 22.62 -12.37
C ARG A 109 4.17 21.48 -13.02
N TYR A 110 2.87 21.64 -13.17
CA TYR A 110 2.06 20.75 -13.99
C TYR A 110 1.87 21.38 -15.38
N GLN A 111 2.11 20.57 -16.41
CA GLN A 111 2.00 21.00 -17.80
C GLN A 111 1.23 19.97 -18.62
N CYS A 112 0.27 20.42 -19.41
CA CYS A 112 -0.45 19.56 -20.35
C CYS A 112 0.52 18.87 -21.33
N SER A 113 0.41 17.56 -21.55
CA SER A 113 1.24 16.85 -22.53
C SER A 113 0.73 16.89 -23.97
N GLY A 114 -0.43 17.48 -24.24
CA GLY A 114 -1.05 17.51 -25.57
C GLY A 114 -0.14 18.12 -26.65
N TYR A 115 0.64 19.15 -26.30
CA TYR A 115 1.60 19.78 -27.22
C TYR A 115 2.78 18.89 -27.60
N ILE A 116 3.11 17.86 -26.79
CA ILE A 116 4.20 16.93 -27.10
C ILE A 116 3.79 16.02 -28.27
N LEU A 117 2.50 15.70 -28.36
CA LEU A 117 1.94 14.89 -29.44
C LEU A 117 1.67 15.71 -30.70
N ASN A 118 1.37 17.00 -30.55
CA ASN A 118 1.11 17.94 -31.65
C ASN A 118 2.13 19.09 -31.59
N ARG A 119 3.28 18.92 -32.25
CA ARG A 119 4.41 19.88 -32.23
C ARG A 119 4.05 21.29 -32.71
N ASP A 120 2.95 21.46 -33.44
CA ASP A 120 2.48 22.73 -33.96
C ASP A 120 1.48 23.45 -33.02
N GLN A 121 1.16 22.87 -31.85
CA GLN A 121 0.19 23.44 -30.91
C GLN A 121 0.87 23.98 -29.65
N VAL A 122 0.36 25.12 -29.15
CA VAL A 122 0.75 25.70 -27.87
C VAL A 122 0.22 24.83 -26.72
N CYS A 123 0.98 24.75 -25.63
CA CYS A 123 0.58 24.05 -24.42
C CYS A 123 -0.75 24.59 -23.88
N CYS A 124 -1.79 23.74 -23.78
CA CYS A 124 -3.13 24.16 -23.38
C CYS A 124 -3.16 24.82 -21.99
N VAL A 125 -2.50 24.18 -21.01
CA VAL A 125 -2.49 24.63 -19.61
C VAL A 125 -1.15 24.32 -18.98
N MET A 126 -0.64 25.28 -18.21
CA MET A 126 0.56 25.15 -17.39
C MET A 126 0.38 25.97 -16.11
N PHE A 127 0.66 25.38 -14.94
CA PHE A 127 0.56 26.09 -13.66
C PHE A 127 1.52 25.52 -12.61
N GLY A 128 1.78 26.30 -11.56
CA GLY A 128 2.59 25.90 -10.41
C GLY A 128 1.88 24.86 -9.54
N GLY A 129 2.60 23.80 -9.17
CA GLY A 129 2.00 22.64 -8.50
C GLY A 129 1.63 22.85 -7.05
N LEU A 130 2.38 23.64 -6.29
CA LEU A 130 2.17 23.79 -4.84
C LEU A 130 0.75 24.20 -4.46
N ARG A 131 0.16 25.16 -5.18
CA ARG A 131 -1.21 25.62 -4.91
C ARG A 131 -2.25 24.55 -5.26
N ALA A 132 -2.04 23.85 -6.37
CA ALA A 132 -2.95 22.77 -6.78
C ALA A 132 -2.89 21.59 -5.82
N ASP A 133 -1.68 21.16 -5.47
CA ASP A 133 -1.43 20.08 -4.51
C ASP A 133 -2.07 20.40 -3.16
N ARG A 134 -1.88 21.63 -2.67
CA ARG A 134 -2.50 22.11 -1.43
C ARG A 134 -4.02 22.05 -1.47
N LEU A 135 -4.64 22.61 -2.51
CA LEU A 135 -6.10 22.65 -2.62
C LEU A 135 -6.71 21.24 -2.66
N VAL A 136 -6.12 20.33 -3.44
CA VAL A 136 -6.61 18.95 -3.51
C VAL A 136 -6.38 18.22 -2.18
N SER A 137 -5.24 18.46 -1.52
CA SER A 137 -4.95 17.86 -0.21
C SER A 137 -5.91 18.35 0.86
N GLU A 138 -6.20 19.66 0.92
CA GLU A 138 -7.16 20.24 1.85
C GLU A 138 -8.57 19.66 1.63
N GLN A 139 -9.03 19.55 0.38
CA GLN A 139 -10.32 18.92 0.07
C GLN A 139 -10.36 17.44 0.46
N LEU A 140 -9.30 16.69 0.16
CA LEU A 140 -9.20 15.28 0.54
C LEU A 140 -9.26 15.11 2.06
N LEU A 141 -8.51 15.93 2.80
CA LEU A 141 -8.52 15.93 4.27
C LEU A 141 -9.88 16.31 4.83
N GLN A 142 -10.59 17.28 4.23
CA GLN A 142 -11.96 17.61 4.62
C GLN A 142 -12.93 16.44 4.43
N CYS A 143 -12.82 15.71 3.31
CA CYS A 143 -13.63 14.52 3.07
C CYS A 143 -13.29 13.37 4.05
N LEU A 144 -12.02 13.23 4.44
CA LEU A 144 -11.57 12.17 5.34
C LEU A 144 -11.70 12.53 6.83
N ALA A 145 -11.84 13.81 7.18
CA ALA A 145 -11.96 14.30 8.55
C ALA A 145 -12.96 13.51 9.42
N PRO A 146 -14.21 13.25 8.98
CA PRO A 146 -15.16 12.49 9.82
C PRO A 146 -14.70 11.06 10.12
N LEU A 147 -14.00 10.41 9.17
CA LEU A 147 -13.44 9.08 9.37
C LEU A 147 -12.23 9.11 10.30
N GLY A 148 -11.41 10.16 10.19
CA GLY A 148 -10.24 10.36 11.05
C GLY A 148 -10.61 10.61 12.51
N VAL A 149 -11.68 11.35 12.77
CA VAL A 149 -12.18 11.60 14.14
C VAL A 149 -12.70 10.30 14.77
N GLY A 150 -13.49 9.51 14.03
CA GLY A 150 -13.98 8.21 14.52
C GLY A 150 -12.82 7.26 14.86
N ALA A 151 -11.86 7.10 13.95
CA ALA A 151 -10.69 6.26 14.17
C ALA A 151 -9.82 6.75 15.36
N ALA A 152 -9.68 8.06 15.54
CA ALA A 152 -8.95 8.63 16.67
C ALA A 152 -9.67 8.37 18.01
N MET A 153 -11.00 8.48 18.04
CA MET A 153 -11.80 8.16 19.22
C MET A 153 -11.69 6.68 19.59
N GLU A 154 -11.83 5.78 18.61
CA GLU A 154 -11.66 4.34 18.83
C GLU A 154 -10.25 4.00 19.37
N ALA A 155 -9.22 4.67 18.86
CA ALA A 155 -7.85 4.49 19.35
C ALA A 155 -7.69 4.98 20.80
N ILE A 156 -8.33 6.10 21.18
CA ILE A 156 -8.32 6.61 22.56
C ILE A 156 -9.04 5.62 23.50
N GLU A 157 -10.22 5.13 23.11
CA GLU A 157 -10.99 4.15 23.89
C GLU A 157 -10.20 2.86 24.08
N ALA A 158 -9.55 2.36 23.03
CA ALA A 158 -8.70 1.16 23.11
C ALA A 158 -7.52 1.34 24.08
N LEU A 159 -6.88 2.52 24.10
CA LEU A 159 -5.81 2.83 25.03
C LEU A 159 -6.30 2.95 26.48
N GLN A 160 -7.47 3.54 26.70
CA GLN A 160 -8.10 3.64 28.01
C GLN A 160 -8.47 2.26 28.55
N GLY A 161 -9.14 1.43 27.73
CA GLY A 161 -9.48 0.05 28.12
C GLY A 161 -8.23 -0.78 28.50
N ALA A 162 -7.16 -0.68 27.72
CA ALA A 162 -5.90 -1.35 28.05
C ALA A 162 -5.26 -0.85 29.36
N SER A 163 -5.44 0.41 29.71
CA SER A 163 -4.98 0.97 30.99
C SER A 163 -5.81 0.44 32.15
N ASP A 164 -7.13 0.46 32.01
CA ASP A 164 -8.08 -0.01 33.03
C ASP A 164 -7.91 -1.50 33.31
N ASP A 165 -7.69 -2.32 32.28
CA ASP A 165 -7.38 -3.74 32.42
C ASP A 165 -6.11 -3.98 33.24
N ARG A 166 -5.07 -3.16 33.02
CA ARG A 166 -3.81 -3.26 33.80
C ARG A 166 -4.02 -2.89 35.26
N VAL A 167 -4.84 -1.88 35.54
CA VAL A 167 -5.20 -1.50 36.92
C VAL A 167 -6.01 -2.62 37.58
N GLN A 168 -6.99 -3.18 36.88
CA GLN A 168 -7.83 -4.25 37.39
C GLN A 168 -7.02 -5.54 37.65
N GLN A 169 -6.11 -5.92 36.76
CA GLN A 169 -5.22 -7.05 36.98
C GLN A 169 -4.33 -6.87 38.22
N LYS A 170 -3.76 -5.68 38.42
CA LYS A 170 -2.99 -5.37 39.64
C LYS A 170 -3.84 -5.43 40.90
N ARG A 171 -5.08 -4.92 40.83
CA ARG A 171 -6.02 -4.97 41.95
C ARG A 171 -6.36 -6.41 42.34
N LEU A 172 -6.70 -7.24 41.36
CA LEU A 172 -7.00 -8.66 41.59
C LEU A 172 -5.77 -9.42 42.12
N ALA A 173 -4.57 -9.12 41.62
CA ALA A 173 -3.33 -9.71 42.14
C ALA A 173 -3.10 -9.33 43.61
N LEU A 174 -3.35 -8.07 43.98
CA LEU A 174 -3.25 -7.60 45.36
C LEU A 174 -4.28 -8.28 46.28
N GLU A 175 -5.54 -8.38 45.83
CA GLU A 175 -6.60 -9.07 46.58
C GLU A 175 -6.26 -10.55 46.80
N ARG A 176 -5.73 -11.21 45.78
CA ARG A 176 -5.28 -12.61 45.87
C ARG A 176 -4.12 -12.78 46.85
N ALA A 177 -3.09 -11.93 46.76
CA ALA A 177 -1.95 -11.98 47.69
C ALA A 177 -2.41 -11.77 49.15
N ARG A 178 -3.30 -10.79 49.39
CA ARG A 178 -3.89 -10.57 50.71
C ARG A 178 -4.68 -11.76 51.22
N TYR A 179 -5.45 -12.40 50.34
CA TYR A 179 -6.21 -13.60 50.68
C TYR A 179 -5.28 -14.76 51.05
N GLU A 180 -4.22 -15.00 50.27
CA GLU A 180 -3.24 -16.07 50.51
C GLU A 180 -2.51 -15.89 51.85
N VAL A 181 -2.10 -14.65 52.19
CA VAL A 181 -1.56 -14.32 53.53
C VAL A 181 -2.57 -14.62 54.63
N ALA A 182 -3.81 -14.16 54.48
CA ALA A 182 -4.84 -14.34 55.49
C ALA A 182 -5.26 -15.82 55.66
N LEU A 183 -5.15 -16.62 54.60
CA LEU A 183 -5.39 -18.05 54.65
C LEU A 183 -4.24 -18.78 55.33
N ALA A 184 -2.99 -18.50 54.95
CA ALA A 184 -1.80 -19.12 55.55
C ALA A 184 -1.73 -18.83 57.05
N ARG A 185 -2.04 -17.60 57.47
CA ARG A 185 -2.15 -17.23 58.88
C ARG A 185 -3.21 -18.05 59.61
N ARG A 186 -4.43 -18.15 59.06
CA ARG A 186 -5.52 -18.94 59.67
C ARG A 186 -5.16 -20.42 59.79
N GLN A 187 -4.43 -20.97 58.82
CA GLN A 187 -3.95 -22.36 58.88
C GLN A 187 -2.92 -22.55 59.98
N TYR A 188 -1.97 -21.62 60.12
CA TYR A 188 -0.98 -21.63 61.20
C TYR A 188 -1.64 -21.51 62.58
N ASP A 189 -2.56 -20.54 62.76
CA ASP A 189 -3.27 -20.30 64.02
C ASP A 189 -4.15 -21.50 64.46
N ALA A 190 -4.56 -22.37 63.54
CA ALA A 190 -5.43 -23.51 63.80
C ALA A 190 -4.69 -24.83 64.10
N VAL A 191 -3.36 -24.88 63.96
CA VAL A 191 -2.59 -26.13 64.15
C VAL A 191 -2.37 -26.43 65.63
N ASP A 192 -2.44 -27.72 66.02
CA ASP A 192 -2.09 -28.15 67.38
C ASP A 192 -0.58 -27.97 67.63
N PRO A 193 -0.15 -27.27 68.70
CA PRO A 193 1.26 -27.09 69.06
C PRO A 193 2.07 -28.39 69.23
N ALA A 194 1.42 -29.52 69.50
CA ALA A 194 2.07 -30.83 69.57
C ALA A 194 2.63 -31.28 68.21
N ASN A 195 2.05 -30.83 67.10
CA ASN A 195 2.45 -31.17 65.73
C ASN A 195 3.54 -30.24 65.18
N ARG A 196 4.70 -30.21 65.84
CA ARG A 196 5.80 -29.25 65.58
C ARG A 196 6.27 -29.17 64.12
N LEU A 197 6.33 -30.29 63.42
CA LEU A 197 6.74 -30.32 62.01
C LEU A 197 5.72 -29.62 61.09
N VAL A 198 4.44 -29.77 61.38
CA VAL A 198 3.35 -29.14 60.61
C VAL A 198 3.31 -27.64 60.90
N ALA A 199 3.48 -27.25 62.16
CA ALA A 199 3.55 -25.83 62.55
C ALA A 199 4.71 -25.10 61.85
N ALA A 200 5.91 -25.71 61.83
CA ALA A 200 7.08 -25.13 61.15
C ALA A 200 6.89 -24.96 59.63
N GLU A 201 6.23 -25.91 58.97
CA GLU A 201 5.93 -25.80 57.53
C GLU A 201 4.84 -24.75 57.23
N LEU A 202 3.82 -24.64 58.08
CA LEU A 202 2.79 -23.60 57.95
C LEU A 202 3.36 -22.20 58.20
N GLU A 203 4.26 -22.06 59.17
CA GLU A 203 5.00 -20.82 59.42
C GLU A 203 5.86 -20.44 58.21
N ARG A 204 6.58 -21.40 57.62
CA ARG A 204 7.36 -21.18 56.39
C ARG A 204 6.48 -20.71 55.23
N ARG A 205 5.30 -21.33 55.04
CA ARG A 205 4.34 -20.94 54.00
C ARG A 205 3.76 -19.55 54.24
N TRP A 206 3.47 -19.20 55.49
CA TRP A 206 3.00 -17.87 55.84
C TRP A 206 4.08 -16.80 55.58
N ASN A 207 5.32 -17.05 55.96
CA ASN A 207 6.45 -16.16 55.68
C ASN A 207 6.68 -15.96 54.18
N LEU A 208 6.54 -17.02 53.37
CA LEU A 208 6.63 -16.92 51.90
C LEU A 208 5.48 -16.13 51.27
N ALA A 209 4.29 -16.15 51.85
CA ALA A 209 3.15 -15.37 51.36
C ALA A 209 3.27 -13.87 51.70
N LEU A 210 4.08 -13.50 52.70
CA LEU A 210 4.30 -12.12 53.15
C LEU A 210 5.37 -11.36 52.33
N THR A 211 6.26 -12.10 51.66
CA THR A 211 7.33 -11.59 50.79
C THR A 211 6.88 -11.47 49.34
#